data_AF-A0A0P7Z7E6-F1
#
_entry.id   AF-A0A0P7Z7E6-F1
#
_cell.length_a   1.000
_cell.length_b   1.000
_cell.length_c   1.000
_cell.angle_alpha   90.00
_cell.angle_beta   90.00
_cell.angle_gamma   90.00
#
_symmetry.space_group_name_H-M   'P 1'
#
loop_
_entity.id
_entity.type
_entity.pdbx_description
1 polymer ?
#
loop_
_entity_poly.entity_id
_entity_poly.type
_entity_poly.pdbx_seq_one_letter_code
_entity_poly.pdbx_strand_id
1 'polypeptide(L)'
;MFQRLREDVNSVFHRDPAARNTFEVLTNYPGLHALLCHRFSHWLWNLGLKWLARTFSTIARWLTGIEIHPGATIGRRFFIDHGMGVVIGETTVIGDDVTLYQGVTLGGTSWNKGKRHPTLGDGVVVGAGAKILGPFEVGAGAKIGSNSVVTKAVPEGATVVGIPGRVVVKRKDEDSVRRKEMEERMGFDAYGVTEEMPDPVARAMRSLLDHMHAVDDRIENMCKALRKVNSEYQNGELPPLHEEDFDCVRDDEPTQR
;
A
#
# COMPACT_ATOMS: atom_id res chain seq x y z
N MET A 1 -3.03 14.54 -27.90
CA MET A 1 -4.17 14.48 -26.96
C MET A 1 -4.99 13.21 -27.17
N PHE A 2 -5.51 12.95 -28.37
CA PHE A 2 -6.30 11.75 -28.69
C PHE A 2 -5.58 10.41 -28.43
N GLN A 3 -4.29 10.31 -28.76
CA GLN A 3 -3.51 9.09 -28.51
C GLN A 3 -3.41 8.76 -27.01
N ARG A 4 -3.21 9.77 -26.15
CA ARG A 4 -3.18 9.57 -24.69
C ARG A 4 -4.55 9.17 -24.13
N LEU A 5 -5.63 9.80 -24.61
CA LEU A 5 -6.99 9.40 -24.20
C LEU A 5 -7.26 7.93 -24.56
N ARG A 6 -6.84 7.49 -25.75
CA ARG A 6 -6.95 6.10 -26.17
C ARG A 6 -6.14 5.16 -25.27
N GLU A 7 -4.95 5.55 -24.88
CA GLU A 7 -4.13 4.80 -23.92
C GLU A 7 -4.79 4.69 -22.55
N ASP A 8 -5.35 5.79 -22.02
CA ASP A 8 -6.02 5.78 -20.72
C ASP A 8 -7.28 4.90 -20.76
N VAL A 9 -8.09 4.98 -21.81
CA VAL A 9 -9.26 4.10 -22.00
C VAL A 9 -8.84 2.64 -22.12
N ASN A 10 -7.79 2.34 -22.89
CA ASN A 10 -7.27 0.97 -23.03
C ASN A 10 -6.72 0.43 -21.70
N SER A 11 -6.13 1.28 -20.85
CA SER A 11 -5.67 0.83 -19.52
C SER A 11 -6.81 0.41 -18.61
N VAL A 12 -8.00 1.00 -18.75
CA VAL A 12 -9.20 0.58 -18.01
C VAL A 12 -9.56 -0.85 -18.40
N PHE A 13 -9.69 -1.15 -19.69
CA PHE A 13 -10.00 -2.50 -20.16
C PHE A 13 -8.99 -3.57 -19.76
N HIS A 14 -7.72 -3.21 -19.64
CA HIS A 14 -6.67 -4.15 -19.25
C HIS A 14 -6.66 -4.45 -17.75
N ARG A 15 -7.17 -3.53 -16.92
CA ARG A 15 -7.01 -3.60 -15.45
C ARG A 15 -8.32 -3.80 -14.71
N ASP A 16 -9.45 -3.50 -15.35
CA ASP A 16 -10.78 -3.70 -14.79
C ASP A 16 -11.57 -4.73 -15.62
N PRO A 17 -11.75 -5.96 -15.10
CA PRO A 17 -12.56 -6.99 -15.73
C PRO A 17 -14.03 -6.61 -15.93
N ALA A 18 -14.55 -5.60 -15.21
CA ALA A 18 -15.93 -5.14 -15.32
C ALA A 18 -16.16 -4.20 -16.51
N ALA A 19 -15.10 -3.70 -17.16
CA ALA A 19 -15.21 -2.79 -18.29
C ALA A 19 -15.72 -3.51 -19.55
N ARG A 20 -17.00 -3.30 -19.92
CA ARG A 20 -17.63 -4.02 -21.04
C ARG A 20 -17.44 -3.36 -22.40
N ASN A 21 -17.51 -2.03 -22.46
CA ASN A 21 -17.42 -1.29 -23.72
C ASN A 21 -16.95 0.16 -23.53
N THR A 22 -16.48 0.80 -24.60
CA THR A 22 -15.81 2.10 -24.53
C THR A 22 -16.77 3.22 -24.13
N PHE A 23 -18.05 3.08 -24.49
CA PHE A 23 -19.06 4.06 -24.13
C PHE A 23 -19.25 4.08 -22.60
N GLU A 24 -19.41 2.90 -21.98
CA GLU A 24 -19.51 2.75 -20.52
C GLU A 24 -18.26 3.26 -19.81
N VAL A 25 -17.06 2.96 -20.33
CA VAL A 25 -15.81 3.49 -19.78
C VAL A 25 -15.78 5.03 -19.83
N LEU A 26 -16.21 5.61 -20.95
CA LEU A 26 -16.22 7.07 -21.12
C LEU A 26 -17.32 7.76 -20.31
N THR A 27 -18.43 7.10 -19.98
CA THR A 27 -19.56 7.74 -19.28
C THR A 27 -19.59 7.47 -17.78
N ASN A 28 -19.07 6.32 -17.33
CA ASN A 28 -19.29 5.84 -15.96
C ASN A 28 -18.00 5.64 -15.14
N TYR A 29 -16.81 5.93 -15.68
CA TYR A 29 -15.57 5.80 -14.92
C TYR A 29 -15.10 7.14 -14.35
N PRO A 30 -15.37 7.42 -13.05
CA PRO A 30 -14.99 8.70 -12.43
C PRO A 30 -13.47 8.90 -12.42
N GLY A 31 -12.69 7.83 -12.33
CA GLY A 31 -11.23 7.85 -12.44
C GLY A 31 -10.73 8.48 -13.75
N LEU A 32 -11.33 8.08 -14.87
CA LEU A 32 -11.01 8.63 -16.19
C LEU A 32 -11.42 10.10 -16.29
N HIS A 33 -12.62 10.45 -15.81
CA HIS A 33 -13.10 11.84 -15.81
C HIS A 33 -12.18 12.75 -15.01
N ALA A 34 -11.80 12.34 -13.80
CA ALA A 34 -10.90 13.08 -12.93
C ALA A 34 -9.53 13.30 -13.58
N LEU A 35 -8.98 12.28 -14.26
CA LEU A 35 -7.72 12.39 -14.98
C LEU A 35 -7.80 13.39 -16.14
N LEU A 36 -8.90 13.39 -16.92
CA LEU A 36 -9.10 14.34 -18.02
C LEU A 36 -9.22 15.77 -17.50
N CYS A 37 -10.03 15.99 -16.47
CA CYS A 37 -10.16 17.29 -15.81
C CYS A 37 -8.84 17.76 -15.20
N HIS A 38 -8.07 16.85 -14.60
CA HIS A 38 -6.75 17.16 -14.07
C HIS A 38 -5.81 17.62 -15.19
N ARG A 39 -5.74 16.93 -16.33
CA ARG A 39 -4.86 17.32 -17.43
C ARG A 39 -5.17 18.72 -17.97
N PHE A 40 -6.45 19.06 -18.07
CA PHE A 40 -6.87 20.43 -18.41
C PHE A 40 -6.48 21.44 -17.32
N SER A 41 -6.74 21.12 -16.05
CA SER A 41 -6.40 21.96 -14.91
C SER A 41 -4.88 22.16 -14.77
N HIS A 42 -4.09 21.12 -15.02
CA HIS A 42 -2.63 21.14 -15.01
C HIS A 42 -2.07 22.02 -16.14
N TRP A 43 -2.68 21.98 -17.32
CA TRP A 43 -2.35 22.90 -18.40
C TRP A 43 -2.61 24.36 -18.01
N LEU A 44 -3.80 24.67 -17.46
CA LEU A 44 -4.10 26.02 -16.93
C LEU A 44 -3.12 26.43 -15.82
N TRP A 45 -2.74 25.49 -14.95
CA TRP A 45 -1.78 25.72 -13.89
C TRP A 45 -0.43 26.14 -14.44
N ASN A 46 0.06 25.47 -15.49
CA ASN A 46 1.34 25.77 -16.12
C ASN A 46 1.33 27.08 -16.93
N LEU A 47 0.16 27.53 -17.40
CA LEU A 47 -0.03 28.87 -17.98
C LEU A 47 -0.05 30.00 -16.95
N GLY A 48 0.06 29.70 -15.66
CA GLY A 48 -0.01 30.69 -14.58
C GLY A 48 -1.43 31.07 -14.15
N LEU A 49 -2.46 30.50 -14.77
CA LEU A 49 -3.87 30.72 -14.42
C LEU A 49 -4.27 29.88 -13.20
N LYS A 50 -3.55 30.06 -12.09
CA LYS A 50 -3.61 29.20 -10.89
C LYS A 50 -5.01 29.12 -10.26
N TRP A 51 -5.70 30.25 -10.18
CA TRP A 51 -7.06 30.30 -9.62
C TRP A 51 -8.04 29.47 -10.47
N LEU A 52 -8.04 29.66 -11.79
CA LEU A 52 -8.89 28.89 -12.71
C LEU A 52 -8.59 27.39 -12.61
N ALA A 53 -7.30 27.02 -12.63
CA ALA A 53 -6.88 25.63 -12.46
C ALA A 53 -7.41 25.01 -11.16
N ARG A 54 -7.37 25.74 -10.03
CA ARG A 54 -7.94 25.27 -8.76
C ARG A 54 -9.45 25.15 -8.77
N THR A 55 -10.15 26.11 -9.39
CA THR A 55 -11.61 26.07 -9.52
C THR A 55 -12.05 24.84 -10.32
N PHE A 56 -11.40 24.57 -11.47
CA PHE A 56 -11.71 23.38 -12.27
C PHE A 56 -11.40 22.07 -11.54
N SER A 57 -10.25 21.98 -10.86
CA SER A 57 -9.92 20.83 -10.01
C SER A 57 -10.96 20.60 -8.89
N THR A 58 -11.51 21.68 -8.33
CA THR A 58 -12.55 21.60 -7.29
C THR A 58 -13.89 21.11 -7.83
N ILE A 59 -14.29 21.57 -9.02
CA ILE A 59 -15.48 21.07 -9.72
C ILE A 59 -15.32 19.58 -10.05
N ALA A 60 -14.16 19.18 -10.57
CA ALA A 60 -13.86 17.77 -10.85
C ALA A 60 -13.97 16.91 -9.58
N ARG A 61 -13.45 17.40 -8.44
CA ARG A 61 -13.61 16.73 -7.14
C ARG A 61 -15.07 16.55 -6.75
N TRP A 62 -15.91 17.57 -6.92
CA TRP A 62 -17.33 17.46 -6.58
C TRP A 62 -18.08 16.45 -7.46
N LEU A 63 -17.71 16.36 -8.74
CA LEU A 63 -18.37 15.43 -9.68
C LEU A 63 -17.89 13.98 -9.52
N THR A 64 -16.61 13.78 -9.17
CA THR A 64 -15.97 12.44 -9.20
C THR A 64 -15.63 11.88 -7.83
N GLY A 65 -15.59 12.71 -6.78
CA GLY A 65 -15.08 12.33 -5.46
C GLY A 65 -13.54 12.17 -5.39
N ILE A 66 -12.82 12.48 -6.47
CA ILE A 66 -11.37 12.38 -6.58
C ILE A 66 -10.75 13.78 -6.54
N GLU A 67 -9.86 14.03 -5.58
CA GLU A 67 -9.11 15.28 -5.49
C GLU A 67 -7.72 15.12 -6.12
N ILE A 68 -7.47 15.82 -7.23
CA ILE A 68 -6.15 15.90 -7.84
C ILE A 68 -5.72 17.35 -7.93
N HIS A 69 -4.67 17.71 -7.19
CA HIS A 69 -4.12 19.06 -7.25
C HIS A 69 -3.57 19.36 -8.66
N PRO A 70 -3.85 20.55 -9.26
CA PRO A 70 -3.38 20.87 -10.61
C PRO A 70 -1.86 20.85 -10.78
N GLY A 71 -1.11 21.11 -9.71
CA GLY A 71 0.35 21.05 -9.70
C GLY A 71 0.96 19.64 -9.73
N ALA A 72 0.17 18.59 -9.48
CA ALA A 72 0.67 17.22 -9.52
C ALA A 72 1.12 16.85 -10.94
N THR A 73 2.15 16.02 -11.06
CA THR A 73 2.66 15.52 -12.34
C THR A 73 2.28 14.05 -12.46
N ILE A 74 1.59 13.69 -13.54
CA ILE A 74 1.07 12.33 -13.76
C ILE A 74 1.54 11.82 -15.13
N GLY A 75 2.10 10.62 -15.14
CA GLY A 75 2.52 9.89 -16.32
C GLY A 75 1.36 9.37 -17.18
N ARG A 76 1.67 8.36 -17.98
CA ARG A 76 0.75 7.72 -18.95
C ARG A 76 0.10 6.48 -18.34
N ARG A 77 -1.10 6.13 -18.82
CA ARG A 77 -1.82 4.91 -18.39
C ARG A 77 -2.00 4.85 -16.86
N PHE A 78 -2.17 6.03 -16.26
CA PHE A 78 -2.49 6.14 -14.84
C PHE A 78 -3.94 5.73 -14.64
N PHE A 79 -4.16 4.74 -13.78
CA PHE A 79 -5.46 4.16 -13.54
C PHE A 79 -5.92 4.46 -12.12
N ILE A 80 -7.15 4.97 -11.99
CA ILE A 80 -7.81 5.15 -10.70
C ILE A 80 -9.06 4.29 -10.73
N ASP A 81 -9.05 3.23 -9.93
CA ASP A 81 -10.19 2.33 -9.81
C ASP A 81 -11.08 2.73 -8.64
N HIS A 82 -12.40 2.72 -8.87
CA HIS A 82 -13.49 3.25 -8.02
C HIS A 82 -13.37 4.75 -7.63
N GLY A 83 -12.19 5.20 -7.24
CA GLY A 83 -11.75 6.60 -7.15
C GLY A 83 -12.26 7.41 -5.95
N MET A 84 -13.40 7.04 -5.35
CA MET A 84 -13.97 7.81 -4.25
C MET A 84 -12.97 8.02 -3.11
N GLY A 85 -12.76 9.28 -2.70
CA GLY A 85 -11.87 9.63 -1.59
C GLY A 85 -10.37 9.56 -1.91
N VAL A 86 -9.99 9.42 -3.18
CA VAL A 86 -8.59 9.57 -3.61
C VAL A 86 -8.16 11.03 -3.48
N VAL A 87 -7.00 11.27 -2.87
CA VAL A 87 -6.42 12.61 -2.66
C VAL A 87 -4.96 12.64 -3.12
N ILE A 88 -4.67 13.46 -4.13
CA ILE A 88 -3.34 13.62 -4.72
C ILE A 88 -2.86 15.06 -4.52
N GLY A 89 -1.84 15.24 -3.69
CA GLY A 89 -1.35 16.56 -3.32
C GLY A 89 -0.45 17.23 -4.38
N GLU A 90 -0.17 18.51 -4.15
CA GLU A 90 0.42 19.42 -5.14
C GLU A 90 1.74 18.97 -5.75
N THR A 91 2.68 18.48 -4.95
CA THR A 91 4.03 18.16 -5.41
C THR A 91 4.22 16.67 -5.68
N THR A 92 3.11 15.95 -5.83
CA THR A 92 3.13 14.52 -6.16
C THR A 92 3.64 14.33 -7.57
N VAL A 93 4.50 13.35 -7.74
CA VAL A 93 4.94 12.87 -9.06
C VAL A 93 4.52 11.42 -9.17
N ILE A 94 3.83 11.07 -10.25
CA ILE A 94 3.35 9.72 -10.53
C ILE A 94 3.91 9.30 -11.88
N GLY A 95 4.61 8.18 -11.91
CA GLY A 95 5.15 7.55 -13.10
C GLY A 95 4.09 6.98 -14.05
N ASP A 96 4.55 6.23 -15.04
CA ASP A 96 3.69 5.53 -15.98
C ASP A 96 3.09 4.27 -15.35
N ASP A 97 1.93 3.84 -15.85
CA ASP A 97 1.30 2.56 -15.49
C ASP A 97 0.93 2.40 -14.01
N VAL A 98 0.89 3.46 -13.22
CA VAL A 98 0.50 3.40 -11.80
C VAL A 98 -1.01 3.16 -11.64
N THR A 99 -1.40 2.37 -10.63
CA THR A 99 -2.81 2.13 -10.25
C THR A 99 -3.07 2.58 -8.81
N LEU A 100 -4.10 3.40 -8.60
CA LEU A 100 -4.63 3.72 -7.27
C LEU A 100 -6.06 3.21 -7.13
N TYR A 101 -6.37 2.65 -5.96
CA TYR A 101 -7.73 2.31 -5.56
C TYR A 101 -8.38 3.44 -4.74
N GLN A 102 -9.67 3.28 -4.41
CA GLN A 102 -10.44 4.22 -3.61
C GLN A 102 -9.79 4.56 -2.26
N GLY A 103 -9.99 5.78 -1.76
CA GLY A 103 -9.54 6.22 -0.43
C GLY A 103 -8.03 6.40 -0.27
N VAL A 104 -7.24 6.28 -1.35
CA VAL A 104 -5.79 6.49 -1.32
C VAL A 104 -5.45 7.95 -1.08
N THR A 105 -4.45 8.24 -0.24
CA THR A 105 -3.92 9.61 -0.07
C THR A 105 -2.43 9.66 -0.35
N LEU A 106 -2.05 10.53 -1.28
CA LEU A 106 -0.67 10.94 -1.56
C LEU A 106 -0.45 12.32 -0.93
N GLY A 107 -0.09 12.31 0.35
CA GLY A 107 -0.14 13.46 1.24
C GLY A 107 1.22 14.03 1.61
N GLY A 108 1.21 15.26 2.13
CA GLY A 108 2.40 15.91 2.66
C GLY A 108 2.49 15.83 4.18
N THR A 109 3.71 15.92 4.72
CA THR A 109 3.97 15.87 6.17
C THR A 109 4.50 17.20 6.74
N SER A 110 4.66 18.22 5.90
CA SER A 110 5.27 19.50 6.29
C SER A 110 4.46 20.70 5.77
N TRP A 111 4.50 21.78 6.54
CA TRP A 111 3.96 23.10 6.18
C TRP A 111 4.87 23.90 5.25
N ASN A 112 6.10 23.43 5.02
CA ASN A 112 7.08 24.13 4.20
C ASN A 112 6.65 24.17 2.72
N LYS A 113 6.87 25.32 2.09
CA LYS A 113 6.71 25.47 0.64
C LYS A 113 7.83 24.65 -0.04
N GLY A 114 7.44 23.70 -0.90
CA GLY A 114 8.39 22.82 -1.59
C GLY A 114 7.86 21.39 -1.81
N LYS A 115 8.76 20.49 -2.23
CA LYS A 115 8.50 19.05 -2.37
C LYS A 115 8.17 18.47 -1.00
N ARG A 116 6.96 17.95 -0.86
CA ARG A 116 6.41 17.43 0.41
C ARG A 116 5.51 16.21 0.22
N HIS A 117 5.10 15.93 -1.01
CA HIS A 117 4.29 14.78 -1.41
C HIS A 117 5.17 13.71 -2.08
N PRO A 118 4.72 12.45 -2.12
CA PRO A 118 5.54 11.34 -2.60
C PRO A 118 5.84 11.42 -4.10
N THR A 119 6.80 10.60 -4.53
CA THR A 119 7.07 10.27 -5.93
C THR A 119 6.83 8.77 -6.11
N LEU A 120 5.94 8.39 -7.01
CA LEU A 120 5.63 7.00 -7.32
C LEU A 120 6.33 6.65 -8.64
N GLY A 121 7.16 5.61 -8.62
CA GLY A 121 7.77 5.04 -9.82
C GLY A 121 6.75 4.33 -10.72
N ASP A 122 7.24 3.86 -11.86
CA ASP A 122 6.38 3.23 -12.87
C ASP A 122 5.78 1.91 -12.36
N GLY A 123 4.54 1.61 -12.73
CA GLY A 123 3.87 0.35 -12.40
C GLY A 123 3.56 0.14 -10.91
N VAL A 124 3.68 1.18 -10.08
CA VAL A 124 3.30 1.10 -8.65
C VAL A 124 1.80 0.85 -8.52
N VAL A 125 1.43 -0.06 -7.60
CA VAL A 125 0.03 -0.35 -7.26
C VAL A 125 -0.24 0.03 -5.81
N VAL A 126 -1.25 0.87 -5.58
CA VAL A 126 -1.61 1.35 -4.24
C VAL A 126 -3.03 0.91 -3.89
N GLY A 127 -3.12 -0.06 -2.97
CA GLY A 127 -4.35 -0.65 -2.46
C GLY A 127 -5.29 0.36 -1.80
N ALA A 128 -6.55 -0.06 -1.65
CA ALA A 128 -7.61 0.81 -1.18
C ALA A 128 -7.32 1.38 0.21
N GLY A 129 -7.58 2.67 0.41
CA GLY A 129 -7.43 3.34 1.70
C GLY A 129 -5.99 3.58 2.15
N ALA A 130 -4.96 3.19 1.40
CA ALA A 130 -3.57 3.40 1.79
C ALA A 130 -3.20 4.90 1.85
N LYS A 131 -2.27 5.25 2.74
CA LYS A 131 -1.78 6.61 2.96
C LYS A 131 -0.28 6.64 2.76
N ILE A 132 0.20 7.41 1.78
CA ILE A 132 1.62 7.60 1.49
C ILE A 132 1.95 9.05 1.80
N LEU A 133 2.69 9.29 2.88
CA LEU A 133 2.82 10.60 3.51
C LEU A 133 4.28 11.05 3.57
N GLY A 134 4.63 12.01 2.71
CA GLY A 134 5.94 12.68 2.72
C GLY A 134 6.68 12.68 1.39
N PRO A 135 7.79 13.44 1.29
CA PRO A 135 8.56 13.62 0.05
C PRO A 135 9.59 12.52 -0.17
N PHE A 136 9.16 11.26 -0.28
CA PHE A 136 10.04 10.14 -0.59
C PHE A 136 9.57 9.38 -1.84
N GLU A 137 10.45 8.51 -2.32
CA GLU A 137 10.21 7.68 -3.49
C GLU A 137 9.62 6.32 -3.11
N VAL A 138 8.60 5.92 -3.87
CA VAL A 138 8.09 4.55 -3.92
C VAL A 138 8.60 3.96 -5.22
N GLY A 139 9.53 3.01 -5.13
CA GLY A 139 10.21 2.43 -6.28
C GLY A 139 9.27 1.77 -7.29
N ALA A 140 9.73 1.64 -8.53
CA ALA A 140 8.93 1.05 -9.61
C ALA A 140 8.43 -0.36 -9.26
N GLY A 141 7.23 -0.71 -9.72
CA GLY A 141 6.59 -2.00 -9.47
C GLY A 141 6.30 -2.31 -7.99
N ALA A 142 6.49 -1.36 -7.07
CA ALA A 142 6.16 -1.57 -5.67
C ALA A 142 4.64 -1.70 -5.47
N LYS A 143 4.26 -2.53 -4.50
CA LYS A 143 2.87 -2.78 -4.13
C LYS A 143 2.62 -2.28 -2.71
N ILE A 144 1.65 -1.39 -2.53
CA ILE A 144 1.25 -0.89 -1.22
C ILE A 144 -0.09 -1.53 -0.88
N GLY A 145 -0.14 -2.29 0.22
CA GLY A 145 -1.36 -2.97 0.62
C GLY A 145 -2.43 -2.01 1.13
N SER A 146 -3.69 -2.45 1.07
CA SER A 146 -4.84 -1.69 1.57
C SER A 146 -4.63 -1.19 2.99
N ASN A 147 -5.13 0.03 3.26
CA ASN A 147 -5.05 0.72 4.54
C ASN A 147 -3.64 0.89 5.13
N SER A 148 -2.57 0.60 4.39
CA SER A 148 -1.21 0.77 4.87
C SER A 148 -0.84 2.24 5.01
N VAL A 149 -0.05 2.58 6.03
CA VAL A 149 0.45 3.95 6.24
C VAL A 149 1.95 3.99 6.00
N VAL A 150 2.35 4.46 4.82
CA VAL A 150 3.74 4.50 4.37
C VAL A 150 4.34 5.88 4.62
N THR A 151 5.40 5.92 5.43
CA THR A 151 6.09 7.15 5.85
C THR A 151 7.57 7.16 5.50
N LYS A 152 8.05 6.14 4.77
CA LYS A 152 9.45 5.95 4.38
C LYS A 152 9.54 5.44 2.94
N ALA A 153 10.70 5.66 2.33
CA ALA A 153 10.98 5.19 0.98
C ALA A 153 10.77 3.67 0.84
N VAL A 154 10.25 3.26 -0.32
CA VAL A 154 9.93 1.87 -0.63
C VAL A 154 10.83 1.40 -1.77
N PRO A 155 11.58 0.30 -1.59
CA PRO A 155 12.41 -0.25 -2.67
C PRO A 155 11.60 -0.69 -3.89
N GLU A 156 12.25 -0.77 -5.04
CA GLU A 156 11.66 -1.30 -6.28
C GLU A 156 11.14 -2.72 -6.10
N GLY A 157 9.96 -3.02 -6.64
CA GLY A 157 9.30 -4.32 -6.58
C GLY A 157 8.89 -4.79 -5.18
N ALA A 158 9.11 -3.97 -4.14
CA ALA A 158 8.80 -4.33 -2.77
C ALA A 158 7.30 -4.25 -2.48
N THR A 159 6.83 -5.04 -1.51
CA THR A 159 5.46 -4.94 -1.00
C THR A 159 5.47 -4.34 0.41
N VAL A 160 4.60 -3.37 0.68
CA VAL A 160 4.48 -2.72 1.98
C VAL A 160 3.08 -2.93 2.54
N VAL A 161 2.99 -3.40 3.79
CA VAL A 161 1.70 -3.60 4.49
C VAL A 161 1.75 -3.03 5.91
N GLY A 162 0.57 -2.69 6.45
CA GLY A 162 0.36 -2.37 7.86
C GLY A 162 0.48 -0.90 8.23
N ILE A 163 0.28 -0.63 9.53
CA ILE A 163 0.32 0.71 10.14
C ILE A 163 1.22 0.67 11.38
N PRO A 164 2.42 1.29 11.36
CA PRO A 164 3.08 1.88 10.18
C PRO A 164 3.50 0.82 9.17
N GLY A 165 3.57 1.20 7.90
CA GLY A 165 3.88 0.33 6.77
C GLY A 165 5.28 -0.28 6.89
N ARG A 166 5.36 -1.60 6.73
CA ARG A 166 6.62 -2.37 6.75
C ARG A 166 6.81 -3.10 5.42
N VAL A 167 8.05 -3.09 4.93
CA VAL A 167 8.43 -3.84 3.74
C VAL A 167 8.39 -5.33 4.05
N VAL A 168 7.59 -6.07 3.29
CA VAL A 168 7.55 -7.53 3.30
C VAL A 168 8.51 -8.03 2.23
N VAL A 169 9.61 -8.64 2.68
CA VAL A 169 10.57 -9.28 1.78
C VAL A 169 10.02 -10.66 1.39
N LYS A 170 9.67 -10.83 0.10
CA LYS A 170 9.40 -12.15 -0.48
C LYS A 170 10.69 -12.99 -0.37
N ARG A 171 10.66 -14.16 0.28
CA ARG A 171 11.76 -15.12 0.20
C ARG A 171 11.89 -15.58 -1.25
N LYS A 172 13.11 -15.60 -1.77
CA LYS A 172 13.45 -16.29 -3.03
C LYS A 172 13.57 -17.78 -2.74
N ASP A 173 12.45 -18.45 -2.51
CA ASP A 173 12.42 -19.92 -2.48
C ASP A 173 11.91 -20.46 -3.84
N GLU A 174 12.28 -21.69 -4.17
CA GLU A 174 12.13 -22.36 -5.48
C GLU A 174 10.68 -22.42 -6.00
N ASP A 175 9.68 -22.13 -5.17
CA ASP A 175 8.26 -21.96 -5.53
C ASP A 175 7.95 -20.70 -6.37
N SER A 176 8.93 -19.84 -6.63
CA SER A 176 8.75 -18.59 -7.38
C SER A 176 8.27 -18.79 -8.82
N VAL A 177 8.52 -19.94 -9.44
CA VAL A 177 8.11 -20.24 -10.84
C VAL A 177 6.62 -20.56 -10.92
N ARG A 178 6.11 -21.45 -10.05
CA ARG A 178 4.66 -21.76 -9.97
C ARG A 178 3.81 -20.54 -9.62
N ARG A 179 4.33 -19.64 -8.78
CA ARG A 179 3.65 -18.40 -8.38
C ARG A 179 3.59 -17.38 -9.51
N LYS A 180 4.67 -17.22 -10.30
CA LYS A 180 4.65 -16.37 -11.50
C LYS A 180 3.64 -16.87 -12.53
N GLU A 181 3.55 -18.19 -12.72
CA GLU A 181 2.55 -18.79 -13.62
C GLU A 181 1.10 -18.59 -13.13
N MET A 182 0.87 -18.54 -11.80
CA MET A 182 -0.42 -18.17 -11.22
C MET A 182 -0.71 -16.67 -11.32
N GLU A 183 0.29 -15.80 -11.08
CA GLU A 183 0.20 -14.34 -11.25
C GLU A 183 -0.17 -13.98 -12.71
N GLU A 184 0.43 -14.65 -13.69
CA GLU A 184 0.11 -14.48 -15.12
C GLU A 184 -1.28 -15.04 -15.50
N ARG A 185 -1.74 -16.10 -14.84
CA ARG A 185 -3.06 -16.71 -15.10
C ARG A 185 -4.22 -15.94 -14.48
N MET A 186 -4.02 -15.32 -13.31
CA MET A 186 -5.12 -14.70 -12.56
C MET A 186 -5.34 -13.23 -12.87
N GLY A 187 -4.36 -12.51 -13.46
CA GLY A 187 -4.55 -11.17 -14.06
C GLY A 187 -5.11 -10.07 -13.15
N PHE A 188 -5.31 -10.35 -11.86
CA PHE A 188 -6.00 -9.49 -10.90
C PHE A 188 -5.34 -9.64 -9.53
N ASP A 189 -4.46 -8.70 -9.19
CA ASP A 189 -3.92 -8.52 -7.83
C ASP A 189 -4.93 -7.71 -7.02
N ALA A 190 -5.79 -8.38 -6.25
CA ALA A 190 -6.77 -7.72 -5.40
C ALA A 190 -6.04 -6.76 -4.43
N TYR A 191 -6.18 -5.45 -4.68
CA TYR A 191 -5.72 -4.39 -3.79
C TYR A 191 -4.23 -4.44 -3.37
N GLY A 192 -3.35 -4.91 -4.27
CA GLY A 192 -1.90 -4.84 -4.08
C GLY A 192 -1.33 -5.83 -3.05
N VAL A 193 -2.09 -6.84 -2.62
CA VAL A 193 -1.63 -7.90 -1.70
C VAL A 193 -2.08 -9.26 -2.21
N THR A 194 -1.19 -10.26 -2.20
CA THR A 194 -1.54 -11.66 -2.50
C THR A 194 -2.15 -12.33 -1.27
N GLU A 195 -3.14 -13.22 -1.44
CA GLU A 195 -3.88 -13.91 -0.36
C GLU A 195 -3.00 -14.65 0.67
N GLU A 196 -1.75 -14.99 0.33
CA GLU A 196 -0.81 -15.67 1.23
C GLU A 196 0.42 -14.82 1.60
N MET A 197 0.21 -13.69 2.29
CA MET A 197 1.32 -12.90 2.85
C MET A 197 1.33 -12.99 4.39
N PRO A 198 2.36 -13.58 5.02
CA PRO A 198 2.41 -13.69 6.48
C PRO A 198 2.62 -12.31 7.10
N ASP A 199 1.73 -11.91 8.02
CA ASP A 199 1.84 -10.67 8.78
C ASP A 199 3.27 -10.51 9.35
N PRO A 200 3.98 -9.40 9.06
CA PRO A 200 5.33 -9.17 9.54
C PRO A 200 5.44 -9.20 11.07
N VAL A 201 4.38 -8.82 11.80
CA VAL A 201 4.33 -8.88 13.27
C VAL A 201 4.23 -10.33 13.72
N ALA A 202 3.25 -11.10 13.22
CA ALA A 202 3.14 -12.54 13.50
C ALA A 202 4.41 -13.32 13.13
N ARG A 203 5.13 -12.92 12.07
CA ARG A 203 6.42 -13.53 11.72
C ARG A 203 7.51 -13.22 12.75
N ALA A 204 7.59 -11.96 13.19
CA ALA A 204 8.56 -11.56 14.22
C ALA A 204 8.29 -12.27 15.55
N MET A 205 7.02 -12.39 15.96
CA MET A 205 6.63 -13.11 17.18
C MET A 205 7.00 -14.59 17.12
N ARG A 206 6.73 -15.28 15.99
CA ARG A 206 7.17 -16.67 15.81
C ARG A 206 8.68 -16.83 15.96
N SER A 207 9.47 -15.94 15.34
CA SER A 207 10.93 -15.97 15.46
C SER A 207 11.42 -15.72 16.89
N LEU A 208 10.71 -14.92 17.68
CA LEU A 208 11.04 -14.70 19.09
C LEU A 208 10.70 -15.93 19.93
N LEU A 209 9.53 -16.55 19.71
CA LEU A 209 9.12 -17.78 20.39
C LEU A 209 10.09 -18.94 20.11
N ASP A 210 10.50 -19.12 18.85
CA ASP A 210 11.51 -20.12 18.48
C ASP A 210 12.84 -19.88 19.21
N HIS A 211 13.24 -18.60 19.36
CA HIS A 211 14.45 -18.25 20.09
C HIS A 211 14.30 -18.48 21.61
N MET A 212 13.13 -18.18 22.18
CA MET A 212 12.85 -18.44 23.60
C MET A 212 12.91 -19.93 23.91
N HIS A 213 12.31 -20.79 23.08
CA HIS A 213 12.43 -22.24 23.23
C HIS A 213 13.90 -22.71 23.19
N ALA A 214 14.71 -22.17 22.27
CA ALA A 214 16.14 -22.49 22.20
C ALA A 214 16.94 -22.00 23.42
N VAL A 215 16.53 -20.88 24.03
CA VAL A 215 17.11 -20.38 25.28
C VAL A 215 16.70 -21.26 26.46
N ASP A 216 15.43 -21.66 26.54
CA ASP A 216 14.93 -22.57 27.59
C ASP A 216 15.65 -23.92 27.56
N ASP A 217 15.85 -24.50 26.37
CA ASP A 217 16.63 -25.73 26.20
C ASP A 217 18.08 -25.56 26.69
N ARG A 218 18.71 -24.40 26.44
CA ARG A 218 20.07 -24.11 26.91
C ARG A 218 20.13 -23.95 28.42
N ILE A 219 19.16 -23.24 29.00
CA ILE A 219 19.04 -23.06 30.45
C ILE A 219 18.83 -24.41 31.11
N GLU A 220 17.93 -25.25 30.58
CA GLU A 220 17.67 -26.58 31.13
C GLU A 220 18.94 -27.46 31.11
N ASN A 221 19.70 -27.42 30.01
CA ASN A 221 20.98 -28.11 29.91
C ASN A 221 22.03 -27.58 30.91
N MET A 222 22.10 -26.26 31.13
CA MET A 222 22.96 -25.66 32.15
C MET A 222 22.53 -26.09 33.56
N CYS A 223 21.24 -26.07 33.88
CA CYS A 223 20.72 -26.48 35.18
C CYS A 223 20.99 -27.99 35.43
N LYS A 224 20.88 -28.83 34.40
CA LYS A 224 21.29 -30.26 34.46
C LYS A 224 22.77 -30.41 34.77
N ALA A 225 23.64 -29.57 34.20
CA ALA A 225 25.08 -29.59 34.48
C ALA A 225 25.39 -29.07 35.90
N LEU A 226 24.75 -27.99 36.35
CA LEU A 226 24.93 -27.41 37.69
C LEU A 226 24.49 -28.38 38.79
N ARG A 227 23.40 -29.12 38.58
CA ARG A 227 22.95 -30.17 39.52
C ARG A 227 23.97 -31.30 39.71
N LYS A 228 24.83 -31.56 38.71
CA LYS A 228 25.94 -32.53 38.85
C LYS A 228 27.08 -31.99 39.72
N VAL A 229 27.23 -30.67 39.81
CA VAL A 229 28.27 -30.00 40.60
C VAL A 229 27.78 -29.71 42.03
N ASN A 230 26.51 -29.31 42.18
CA ASN A 230 25.85 -29.08 43.46
C ASN A 230 24.44 -29.70 43.45
N SER A 231 24.25 -30.78 44.22
CA SER A 231 22.98 -31.50 44.33
C SER A 231 21.86 -30.71 45.00
N GLU A 232 22.18 -29.63 45.73
CA GLU A 232 21.21 -28.77 46.41
C GLU A 232 20.66 -27.66 45.49
N TYR A 233 21.17 -27.51 44.26
CA TYR A 233 20.71 -26.48 43.34
C TYR A 233 19.27 -26.75 42.84
N GLN A 234 18.37 -25.82 43.16
CA GLN A 234 16.99 -25.79 42.67
C GLN A 234 16.80 -24.61 41.72
N ASN A 235 16.06 -24.85 40.63
CA ASN A 235 15.67 -23.78 39.71
C ASN A 235 14.54 -22.97 40.36
N GLY A 236 14.58 -21.65 40.24
CA GLY A 236 13.42 -20.81 40.57
C GLY A 236 12.29 -21.04 39.55
N GLU A 237 11.05 -20.86 40.00
CA GLU A 237 9.89 -20.86 39.11
C GLU A 237 9.87 -19.57 38.27
N LEU A 238 9.46 -19.71 37.02
CA LEU A 238 9.19 -18.54 36.18
C LEU A 238 7.91 -17.84 36.66
N PRO A 239 7.81 -16.51 36.54
CA PRO A 239 6.57 -15.81 36.78
C PRO A 239 5.44 -16.39 35.91
N PRO A 240 4.24 -16.61 36.46
CA PRO A 240 3.10 -17.07 35.67
C PRO A 240 2.71 -16.00 34.64
N LEU A 241 2.25 -16.45 33.47
CA LEU A 241 1.59 -15.59 32.50
C LEU A 241 0.10 -15.50 32.88
N HIS A 242 -0.41 -14.30 33.10
CA HIS A 242 -1.82 -14.09 33.43
C HIS A 242 -2.63 -13.91 32.15
N GLU A 243 -3.80 -14.55 32.04
CA GLU A 243 -4.67 -14.38 30.86
C GLU A 243 -5.07 -12.91 30.65
N GLU A 244 -5.24 -12.15 31.74
CA GLU A 244 -5.57 -10.72 31.76
C GLU A 244 -4.57 -9.87 30.96
N ASP A 245 -3.30 -10.30 30.88
CA ASP A 245 -2.26 -9.60 30.12
C ASP A 245 -2.48 -9.66 28.60
N PHE A 246 -3.32 -10.59 28.12
CA PHE A 246 -3.57 -10.85 26.70
C PHE A 246 -4.95 -10.39 26.22
N ASP A 247 -5.81 -9.88 27.11
CA ASP A 247 -7.17 -9.45 26.76
C ASP A 247 -7.19 -8.32 25.71
N CYS A 248 -6.15 -7.49 25.65
CA CYS A 248 -6.01 -6.43 24.65
C CYS A 248 -5.77 -6.93 23.20
N VAL A 249 -5.50 -8.23 23.01
CA VAL A 249 -5.22 -8.86 21.69
C VAL A 249 -6.28 -9.91 21.34
N ARG A 250 -7.19 -10.26 22.26
CA ARG A 250 -8.33 -11.10 21.93
C ARG A 250 -9.26 -10.31 21.00
N ASP A 251 -9.41 -10.80 19.77
CA ASP A 251 -10.50 -10.35 18.91
C ASP A 251 -11.81 -10.72 19.63
N ASP A 252 -12.58 -9.71 20.04
CA ASP A 252 -13.96 -9.90 20.43
C ASP A 252 -14.71 -10.40 19.19
N GLU A 253 -14.75 -11.71 18.94
CA GLU A 253 -15.70 -12.26 18.00
C GLU A 253 -17.11 -11.89 18.50
N PRO A 254 -17.91 -11.11 17.74
CA PRO A 254 -19.30 -10.98 18.09
C PRO A 254 -19.92 -12.35 17.85
N THR A 255 -20.22 -13.06 18.94
CA THR A 255 -21.11 -14.23 18.96
C THR A 255 -22.25 -13.99 17.99
N GLN A 256 -22.27 -14.73 16.88
CA GLN A 256 -23.36 -14.72 15.92
C GLN A 256 -24.68 -14.99 16.68
N ARG A 257 -25.61 -14.04 16.60
CA ARG A 257 -27.03 -14.23 16.88
C ARG A 257 -27.83 -13.77 15.68
#